data_AF-A0A6C0GN39-F1
#
_entry.id   AF-A0A6C0GN39-F1
#
_cell.length_a   1.000
_cell.length_b   1.000
_cell.length_c   1.000
_cell.angle_alpha   90.00
_cell.angle_beta   90.00
_cell.angle_gamma   90.00
#
_symmetry.space_group_name_H-M   'P 1'
#
loop_
_entity.id
_entity.type
_entity.pdbx_description
1 polymer ?
#
loop_
_entity_poly.entity_id
_entity_poly.type
_entity_poly.pdbx_seq_one_letter_code
_entity_poly.pdbx_strand_id
1 'polypeptide(L)'
;MKIKKLPSYVLVFVAFPVLMISCNSEPKSNIESTPTKEKTIVTPSVTPAPADSSASQLADPALAVGEKLYTENCKVCHNLNTVTLIGPGLAGINERRPQEWLIPWIKNSQKVIASGDKYAVELFNKYNKVPMPNYDYSNEQIQSILAYIAKNEQK
;
A
#
# COMPACT_ATOMS: atom_id res chain seq x y z
N MET A 1 -3.30 -53.02 -22.33
CA MET A 1 -4.54 -52.36 -22.79
C MET A 1 -5.72 -52.75 -21.90
N LYS A 2 -6.07 -51.93 -20.89
CA LYS A 2 -7.30 -52.07 -20.09
C LYS A 2 -7.81 -50.67 -19.72
N ILE A 3 -8.58 -50.11 -20.63
CA ILE A 3 -9.34 -48.85 -20.49
C ILE A 3 -10.48 -49.08 -19.49
N LYS A 4 -10.40 -48.46 -18.31
CA LYS A 4 -11.51 -48.39 -17.35
C LYS A 4 -12.19 -47.03 -17.51
N LYS A 5 -13.40 -47.05 -18.07
CA LYS A 5 -14.32 -45.91 -18.16
C LYS A 5 -14.71 -45.45 -16.74
N LEU A 6 -14.63 -44.15 -16.46
CA LEU A 6 -15.32 -43.54 -15.31
C LEU A 6 -16.61 -42.85 -15.80
N PRO A 7 -17.69 -42.91 -15.01
CA PRO A 7 -19.01 -42.40 -15.39
C PRO A 7 -19.13 -40.88 -15.25
N SER A 8 -19.86 -40.28 -16.20
CA SER A 8 -20.35 -38.91 -16.20
C SER A 8 -21.06 -38.56 -14.88
N TYR A 9 -20.49 -37.63 -14.12
CA TYR A 9 -21.17 -37.01 -12.98
C TYR A 9 -21.79 -35.68 -13.42
N VAL A 10 -23.08 -35.80 -13.76
CA VAL A 10 -24.18 -34.85 -13.61
C VAL A 10 -23.80 -33.42 -13.18
N LEU A 11 -23.88 -32.51 -14.15
CA LEU A 11 -24.04 -31.07 -13.97
C LEU A 11 -25.36 -30.79 -13.20
N VAL A 12 -25.25 -30.49 -11.90
CA VAL A 12 -26.36 -29.90 -11.14
C VAL A 12 -26.22 -28.38 -11.23
N PHE A 13 -26.96 -27.77 -12.16
CA PHE A 13 -27.17 -26.33 -12.22
C PHE A 13 -28.11 -25.92 -11.09
N VAL A 14 -27.57 -25.43 -9.97
CA VAL A 14 -28.36 -24.75 -8.95
C VAL A 14 -28.50 -23.29 -9.37
N ALA A 15 -29.60 -22.98 -10.05
CA ALA A 15 -29.99 -21.62 -10.38
C ALA A 15 -30.36 -20.88 -9.09
N PHE A 16 -29.44 -20.07 -8.56
CA PHE A 16 -29.75 -19.12 -7.50
C PHE A 16 -30.41 -17.87 -8.11
N PRO A 17 -31.65 -17.52 -7.72
CA PRO A 17 -32.36 -16.39 -8.27
C PRO A 17 -31.72 -15.07 -7.82
N VAL A 18 -31.49 -14.22 -8.81
CA VAL A 18 -31.04 -12.82 -8.70
C VAL A 18 -32.13 -12.01 -8.00
N LEU A 19 -31.93 -11.68 -6.72
CA LEU A 19 -32.78 -10.72 -6.02
C LEU A 19 -32.22 -9.31 -6.25
N MET A 20 -32.81 -8.62 -7.22
CA MET A 20 -32.63 -7.19 -7.48
C MET A 20 -33.24 -6.39 -6.33
N ILE A 21 -32.40 -5.80 -5.48
CA ILE A 21 -32.81 -4.70 -4.60
C ILE A 21 -32.37 -3.40 -5.27
N SER A 22 -33.36 -2.74 -5.86
CA SER A 22 -33.31 -1.38 -6.36
C SER A 22 -34.16 -0.53 -5.42
N CYS A 23 -33.55 0.40 -4.69
CA CYS A 23 -34.23 1.61 -4.28
C CYS A 23 -33.26 2.79 -4.20
N ASN A 24 -33.70 3.86 -4.85
CA ASN A 24 -33.03 5.09 -5.24
C ASN A 24 -33.32 6.23 -4.24
N SER A 25 -32.47 7.27 -4.23
CA SER A 25 -32.78 8.71 -4.05
C SER A 25 -31.92 9.46 -3.02
N GLU A 26 -31.14 10.41 -3.53
CA GLU A 26 -30.49 11.53 -2.82
C GLU A 26 -31.52 12.60 -2.40
N PRO A 27 -31.15 13.57 -1.53
CA PRO A 27 -30.85 14.89 -2.09
C PRO A 27 -29.69 15.67 -1.43
N LYS A 28 -29.19 16.60 -2.25
CA LYS A 28 -28.11 17.58 -2.09
C LYS A 28 -28.35 18.66 -1.03
N SER A 29 -27.29 19.13 -0.40
CA SER A 29 -27.06 20.54 -0.04
C SER A 29 -25.55 20.74 0.23
N ASN A 30 -24.78 21.35 -0.66
CA ASN A 30 -24.63 22.80 -0.91
C ASN A 30 -24.19 23.56 0.35
N ILE A 31 -22.88 23.71 0.57
CA ILE A 31 -22.31 24.93 1.16
C ILE A 31 -21.04 25.28 0.39
N GLU A 32 -21.20 26.25 -0.51
CA GLU A 32 -20.15 27.10 -1.05
C GLU A 32 -19.83 28.17 0.00
N SER A 33 -18.55 28.38 0.33
CA SER A 33 -18.04 29.64 0.91
C SER A 33 -16.50 29.65 0.90
N THR A 34 -15.90 30.15 -0.18
CA THR A 34 -14.64 30.94 -0.16
C THR A 34 -14.93 32.35 0.39
N PRO A 35 -13.97 33.29 0.56
CA PRO A 35 -12.53 33.25 0.87
C PRO A 35 -12.11 34.27 1.96
N THR A 36 -10.97 34.12 2.65
CA THR A 36 -10.13 35.23 3.18
C THR A 36 -8.75 34.66 3.58
N LYS A 37 -7.68 34.86 2.80
CA LYS A 37 -6.68 35.95 2.89
C LYS A 37 -5.92 36.04 4.24
N GLU A 38 -4.60 35.81 4.14
CA GLU A 38 -3.51 36.36 4.97
C GLU A 38 -3.47 36.08 6.47
N LYS A 39 -2.36 35.46 6.94
CA LYS A 39 -1.43 36.12 7.86
C LYS A 39 -0.11 35.35 8.04
N THR A 40 0.97 35.99 7.61
CA THR A 40 2.25 36.14 8.34
C THR A 40 3.07 34.90 8.70
N ILE A 41 4.14 34.72 7.92
CA ILE A 41 5.56 34.68 8.33
C ILE A 41 5.81 34.42 9.83
N VAL A 42 6.37 33.27 10.18
CA VAL A 42 7.53 33.19 11.09
C VAL A 42 8.37 31.98 10.71
N THR A 43 9.49 32.23 10.04
CA THR A 43 10.68 31.38 10.08
C THR A 43 11.28 31.45 11.49
N PRO A 44 11.78 30.33 12.02
CA PRO A 44 13.04 30.41 12.74
C PRO A 44 14.10 29.57 12.03
N SER A 45 15.08 30.31 11.50
CA SER A 45 16.41 29.83 11.24
C SER A 45 17.00 29.31 12.56
N VAL A 46 17.29 28.01 12.63
CA VAL A 46 18.17 27.45 13.67
C VAL A 46 19.31 26.75 12.95
N THR A 47 20.51 27.30 13.14
CA THR A 47 21.79 26.75 12.71
C THR A 47 21.99 25.33 13.28
N PRO A 48 22.50 24.36 12.50
CA PRO A 48 22.85 23.04 13.00
C PRO A 48 24.28 23.01 13.56
N ALA A 49 24.43 22.55 14.80
CA ALA A 49 25.67 22.00 15.33
C ALA A 49 25.35 21.05 16.50
N PRO A 50 26.18 20.04 16.77
CA PRO A 50 26.68 18.99 15.89
C PRO A 50 26.01 17.64 16.23
N ALA A 51 26.28 16.65 15.39
CA ALA A 51 25.88 15.26 15.59
C ALA A 51 26.39 14.72 16.94
N ASP A 52 25.46 14.29 17.79
CA ASP A 52 25.76 13.31 18.84
C ASP A 52 24.92 12.06 18.56
N SER A 53 25.59 11.08 17.95
CA SER A 53 25.09 9.72 17.76
C SER A 53 25.20 8.98 19.08
N SER A 54 24.16 9.00 19.89
CA SER A 54 23.83 7.94 20.86
C SER A 54 22.52 8.24 21.57
N ALA A 55 21.41 8.05 20.86
CA ALA A 55 20.11 7.95 21.48
C ALA A 55 19.19 7.10 20.61
N SER A 56 19.15 5.78 20.80
CA SER A 56 17.96 5.02 20.40
C SER A 56 17.87 3.61 21.00
N GLN A 57 17.69 3.56 22.31
CA GLN A 57 16.80 2.55 22.91
C GLN A 57 15.69 3.27 23.66
N LEU A 58 15.10 4.27 23.01
CA LEU A 58 13.73 4.68 23.25
C LEU A 58 12.98 4.23 22.00
N ALA A 59 11.88 3.51 22.20
CA ALA A 59 11.04 3.07 21.09
C ALA A 59 10.65 4.31 20.27
N ASP A 60 11.18 4.41 19.05
CA ASP A 60 10.78 5.47 18.13
C ASP A 60 9.29 5.26 17.82
N PRO A 61 8.41 6.21 18.21
CA PRO A 61 6.97 6.06 17.99
C PRO A 61 6.63 5.88 16.51
N ALA A 62 7.43 6.43 15.58
CA ALA A 62 7.24 6.21 14.14
C ALA A 62 7.50 4.75 13.75
N LEU A 63 8.55 4.13 14.30
CA LEU A 63 8.83 2.72 14.02
C LEU A 63 7.76 1.78 14.59
N ALA A 64 7.18 2.11 15.75
CA ALA A 64 6.07 1.34 16.31
C ALA A 64 4.79 1.43 15.44
N VAL A 65 4.49 2.62 14.90
CA VAL A 65 3.40 2.80 13.93
C VAL A 65 3.67 1.99 12.65
N GLY A 66 4.89 2.07 12.12
CA GLY A 66 5.30 1.31 10.95
C GLY A 66 5.19 -0.20 11.13
N GLU A 67 5.64 -0.71 12.28
CA GLU A 67 5.54 -2.13 12.64
C GLU A 67 4.10 -2.62 12.66
N LYS A 68 3.21 -1.87 13.34
CA LYS A 68 1.79 -2.20 13.44
C LYS A 68 1.16 -2.28 12.05
N LEU A 69 1.32 -1.22 11.25
CA LEU A 69 0.71 -1.15 9.92
C LEU A 69 1.26 -2.24 8.99
N TYR A 70 2.58 -2.49 9.02
CA TYR A 70 3.20 -3.56 8.23
C TYR A 70 2.65 -4.93 8.62
N THR A 71 2.59 -5.21 9.93
CA THR A 71 2.16 -6.52 10.44
C THR A 71 0.70 -6.81 10.12
N GLU A 72 -0.17 -5.81 10.25
CA GLU A 72 -1.61 -5.96 10.00
C GLU A 72 -1.94 -6.04 8.51
N ASN A 73 -1.23 -5.30 7.64
CA ASN A 73 -1.69 -5.06 6.28
C ASN A 73 -0.72 -5.51 5.18
N CYS A 74 0.58 -5.60 5.46
CA CYS A 74 1.60 -5.83 4.42
C CYS A 74 2.23 -7.23 4.49
N LYS A 75 2.45 -7.74 5.71
CA LYS A 75 3.14 -9.02 5.99
C LYS A 75 2.48 -10.23 5.33
N VAL A 76 1.16 -10.17 5.08
CA VAL A 76 0.43 -11.24 4.40
C VAL A 76 0.90 -11.48 2.97
N CYS A 77 1.42 -10.45 2.30
CA CYS A 77 1.84 -10.52 0.90
C CYS A 77 3.34 -10.30 0.70
N HIS A 78 4.02 -9.65 1.65
CA HIS A 78 5.40 -9.21 1.52
C HIS A 78 6.28 -9.76 2.64
N ASN A 79 7.50 -10.12 2.28
CA ASN A 79 8.57 -10.42 3.23
C ASN A 79 9.50 -9.22 3.40
N LEU A 80 10.16 -9.15 4.56
CA LEU A 80 11.25 -8.20 4.84
C LEU A 80 12.58 -8.60 4.18
N ASN A 81 12.65 -9.76 3.53
CA ASN A 81 13.81 -10.23 2.78
C ASN A 81 13.56 -10.08 1.27
N THR A 82 14.39 -10.73 0.44
CA THR A 82 14.27 -10.73 -1.02
C THR A 82 13.29 -11.79 -1.57
N VAL A 83 12.78 -12.67 -0.72
CA VAL A 83 11.91 -13.79 -1.11
C VAL A 83 10.52 -13.29 -1.48
N THR A 84 10.05 -13.67 -2.66
CA THR A 84 8.69 -13.39 -3.13
C THR A 84 7.69 -14.29 -2.40
N LEU A 85 6.56 -13.72 -1.97
CA LEU A 85 5.43 -14.47 -1.41
C LEU A 85 4.22 -14.36 -2.35
N ILE A 86 3.46 -13.26 -2.23
CA ILE A 86 2.45 -12.85 -3.21
C ILE A 86 3.00 -11.64 -3.97
N GLY A 87 3.53 -10.67 -3.23
CA GLY A 87 4.30 -9.56 -3.76
C GLY A 87 5.82 -9.80 -3.67
N PRO A 88 6.62 -8.90 -4.28
CA PRO A 88 8.07 -8.91 -4.16
C PRO A 88 8.55 -8.79 -2.71
N GLY A 89 9.71 -9.36 -2.40
CA GLY A 89 10.42 -9.08 -1.15
C GLY A 89 10.82 -7.61 -1.03
N LEU A 90 10.73 -7.05 0.18
CA LEU A 90 10.91 -5.61 0.44
C LEU A 90 12.32 -5.21 0.86
N ALA A 91 13.24 -6.15 1.08
CA ALA A 91 14.64 -5.81 1.34
C ALA A 91 15.21 -4.98 0.19
N GLY A 92 15.77 -3.81 0.49
CA GLY A 92 16.33 -2.86 -0.46
C GLY A 92 15.30 -1.93 -1.13
N ILE A 93 14.06 -1.84 -0.63
CA ILE A 93 12.99 -1.09 -1.33
C ILE A 93 13.28 0.41 -1.43
N ASN A 94 13.87 1.00 -0.39
CA ASN A 94 14.16 2.42 -0.34
C ASN A 94 15.35 2.82 -1.23
N GLU A 95 16.21 1.86 -1.57
CA GLU A 95 17.28 2.02 -2.55
C GLU A 95 16.78 1.80 -3.98
N ARG A 96 15.83 0.88 -4.17
CA ARG A 96 15.23 0.59 -5.49
C ARG A 96 14.35 1.71 -6.01
N ARG A 97 13.61 2.40 -5.12
CA ARG A 97 12.64 3.42 -5.51
C ARG A 97 12.61 4.59 -4.53
N PRO A 98 12.47 5.83 -5.04
CA PRO A 98 12.36 7.01 -4.19
C PRO A 98 10.98 7.08 -3.52
N GLN A 99 10.88 7.77 -2.38
CA GLN A 99 9.62 7.86 -1.61
C GLN A 99 8.49 8.53 -2.41
N GLU A 100 8.83 9.48 -3.28
CA GLU A 100 7.93 10.19 -4.19
C GLU A 100 7.19 9.22 -5.12
N TRP A 101 7.79 8.06 -5.41
CA TRP A 101 7.15 6.98 -6.17
C TRP A 101 6.45 5.97 -5.25
N LEU A 102 7.07 5.62 -4.12
CA LEU A 102 6.53 4.61 -3.19
C LEU A 102 5.24 5.07 -2.51
N ILE A 103 5.11 6.33 -2.15
CA ILE A 103 3.91 6.87 -1.48
C ILE A 103 2.65 6.72 -2.36
N PRO A 104 2.60 7.24 -3.60
CA PRO A 104 1.42 7.05 -4.44
C PRO A 104 1.19 5.58 -4.81
N TRP A 105 2.26 4.78 -4.95
CA TRP A 105 2.15 3.34 -5.20
C TRP A 105 1.46 2.60 -4.04
N ILE A 106 1.88 2.85 -2.80
CA ILE A 106 1.30 2.20 -1.61
C ILE A 106 -0.13 2.68 -1.38
N LYS A 107 -0.44 3.96 -1.65
CA LYS A 107 -1.82 4.47 -1.56
C LYS A 107 -2.76 3.80 -2.56
N ASN A 108 -2.34 3.74 -3.82
CA ASN A 108 -3.16 3.18 -4.90
C ASN A 108 -2.29 2.78 -6.09
N SER A 109 -1.79 1.54 -6.06
CA SER A 109 -0.96 0.97 -7.13
C SER A 109 -1.65 1.00 -8.49
N GLN A 110 -2.97 0.77 -8.53
CA GLN A 110 -3.74 0.72 -9.77
C GLN A 110 -3.78 2.07 -10.50
N LYS A 111 -3.80 3.20 -9.77
CA LYS A 111 -3.68 4.53 -10.38
C LYS A 111 -2.29 4.75 -11.02
N VAL A 112 -1.23 4.27 -10.39
CA VAL A 112 0.13 4.37 -10.93
C VAL A 112 0.32 3.46 -12.15
N ILE A 113 -0.31 2.28 -12.16
CA ILE A 113 -0.33 1.39 -13.33
C ILE A 113 -1.11 2.05 -14.47
N ALA A 114 -2.30 2.60 -14.17
CA ALA A 114 -3.18 3.22 -15.17
C ALA A 114 -2.61 4.52 -15.77
N SER A 115 -1.69 5.21 -15.08
CA SER A 115 -1.00 6.37 -15.65
C SER A 115 0.01 6.00 -16.76
N GLY A 116 0.32 4.71 -16.90
CA GLY A 116 1.28 4.21 -17.89
C GLY A 116 2.73 4.26 -17.42
N ASP A 117 2.98 4.36 -16.10
CA ASP A 117 4.33 4.19 -15.55
C ASP A 117 4.88 2.81 -15.95
N LYS A 118 5.97 2.82 -16.73
CA LYS A 118 6.54 1.59 -17.32
C LYS A 118 6.92 0.57 -16.25
N TYR A 119 7.51 1.04 -15.14
CA TYR A 119 7.94 0.14 -14.07
C TYR A 119 6.75 -0.44 -13.32
N ALA A 120 5.73 0.36 -13.01
CA ALA A 120 4.48 -0.09 -12.42
C ALA A 120 3.82 -1.19 -13.27
N VAL A 121 3.73 -0.97 -14.58
CA VAL A 121 3.13 -1.92 -15.53
C VAL A 121 3.94 -3.22 -15.60
N GLU A 122 5.26 -3.13 -15.72
CA GLU A 122 6.15 -4.30 -15.72
C GLU A 122 6.05 -5.08 -14.42
N LEU A 123 6.06 -4.38 -13.28
CA LEU A 123 5.94 -4.98 -11.95
C LEU A 123 4.60 -5.72 -11.81
N PHE A 124 3.50 -5.10 -12.20
CA PHE A 124 2.18 -5.71 -12.14
C PHE A 124 2.09 -6.98 -13.02
N ASN A 125 2.64 -6.92 -14.24
CA ASN A 125 2.69 -8.08 -15.13
C ASN A 125 3.56 -9.21 -14.57
N LYS A 126 4.69 -8.88 -13.93
CA LYS A 126 5.62 -9.86 -13.34
C LYS A 126 5.01 -10.62 -12.16
N TYR A 127 4.18 -9.96 -11.35
CA TYR A 127 3.56 -10.53 -10.15
C TYR A 127 2.10 -10.97 -10.39
N ASN A 128 1.87 -11.65 -11.51
CA ASN A 128 0.60 -12.28 -11.89
C ASN A 128 -0.62 -11.33 -11.95
N LYS A 129 -0.39 -10.02 -12.09
CA LYS A 129 -1.46 -9.01 -12.12
C LYS A 129 -2.35 -9.04 -10.88
N VAL A 130 -1.81 -9.48 -9.74
CA VAL A 130 -2.54 -9.43 -8.46
C VAL A 130 -2.57 -7.96 -7.99
N PRO A 131 -3.75 -7.37 -7.77
CA PRO A 131 -3.84 -5.99 -7.33
C PRO A 131 -3.40 -5.85 -5.86
N MET A 132 -2.50 -4.91 -5.57
CA MET A 132 -2.20 -4.50 -4.21
C MET A 132 -3.41 -3.69 -3.67
N PRO A 133 -3.89 -3.97 -2.43
CA PRO A 133 -4.98 -3.19 -1.83
C PRO A 133 -4.68 -1.70 -1.76
N ASN A 134 -5.73 -0.88 -1.78
CA ASN A 134 -5.61 0.55 -1.59
C ASN A 134 -5.66 0.89 -0.10
N TYR A 135 -4.85 1.87 0.32
CA TYR A 135 -4.80 2.31 1.71
C TYR A 135 -4.98 3.82 1.82
N ASP A 136 -5.88 4.25 2.70
CA ASP A 136 -6.08 5.66 3.03
C ASP A 136 -5.14 6.10 4.16
N TYR A 137 -3.84 5.91 3.94
CA TYR A 137 -2.80 6.29 4.88
C TYR A 137 -2.30 7.72 4.61
N SER A 138 -1.92 8.43 5.67
CA SER A 138 -1.16 9.66 5.54
C SER A 138 0.24 9.38 4.97
N ASN A 139 0.93 10.42 4.51
CA ASN A 139 2.29 10.24 4.00
C ASN A 139 3.23 9.80 5.14
N GLU A 140 3.04 10.32 6.34
CA GLU A 140 3.81 10.02 7.55
C GLU A 140 3.62 8.56 7.99
N GLN A 141 2.40 8.02 7.85
CA GLN A 141 2.13 6.60 8.10
C GLN A 141 2.87 5.70 7.11
N ILE A 142 2.89 6.06 5.83
CA ILE A 142 3.65 5.31 4.81
C ILE A 142 5.16 5.42 5.07
N GLN A 143 5.65 6.61 5.41
CA GLN A 143 7.05 6.80 5.79
C GLN A 143 7.42 5.97 7.02
N SER A 144 6.53 5.87 8.01
CA SER A 144 6.69 4.99 9.17
C SER A 144 6.82 3.52 8.76
N ILE A 145 5.99 3.04 7.84
CA ILE A 145 6.10 1.68 7.27
C ILE A 145 7.46 1.49 6.58
N LEU A 146 7.88 2.44 5.74
CA LEU A 146 9.14 2.35 5.01
C LEU A 146 10.36 2.40 5.92
N ALA A 147 10.30 3.19 7.00
CA ALA A 147 11.33 3.23 8.03
C ALA A 147 11.41 1.91 8.82
N TYR A 148 10.26 1.33 9.16
CA TYR A 148 10.21 0.00 9.77
C TYR A 148 10.82 -1.06 8.85
N ILE A 149 10.49 -1.06 7.56
CA ILE A 149 11.09 -1.99 6.58
C ILE A 149 12.60 -1.79 6.52
N ALA A 150 13.08 -0.55 6.39
CA ALA A 150 14.52 -0.26 6.31
C ALA A 150 15.30 -0.75 7.51
N LYS A 151 14.71 -0.66 8.71
CA LYS A 151 15.36 -1.11 9.95
C LYS A 151 15.40 -2.63 10.09
N ASN A 152 14.43 -3.33 9.51
CA ASN A 152 14.21 -4.76 9.76
C ASN A 152 14.41 -5.65 8.52
N GLU A 153 14.85 -5.07 7.40
CA GLU A 153 15.12 -5.82 6.19
C GLU A 153 16.26 -6.83 6.36
N GLN A 154 16.11 -7.97 5.70
CA GLN A 154 17.06 -9.08 5.75
C GLN A 154 17.67 -9.22 4.35
N LYS A 155 18.86 -8.64 4.17
CA LYS A 155 19.58 -8.65 2.88
C LYS A 155 20.21 -10.02 2.61
#